data_AF-A0A563VMQ5-F1
#
_entry.id   AF-A0A563VMQ5-F1
#
_cell.length_a   1.000
_cell.length_b   1.000
_cell.length_c   1.000
_cell.angle_alpha   90.00
_cell.angle_beta   90.00
_cell.angle_gamma   90.00
#
_symmetry.space_group_name_H-M   'P 1'
#
loop_
_entity.id
_entity.type
_entity.pdbx_description
1 polymer ?
#
loop_
_entity_poly.entity_id
_entity_poly.type
_entity_poly.pdbx_seq_one_letter_code
_entity_poly.pdbx_strand_id
1 'polypeptide(L)'
;MQKYSYLESKLIISEDRNNYLILLYGKNGDRYFHDFMVHVKLQNGRINLLKDSIYLEYKLFKAGLDQFKYDYYRHPCNTFQCEFAIDLAKVYELHKSCFISDTNPKQPTIKLDATVEELKELSTVESKYTRKAVASHPNISLELLLELLNEFPTEIFNNPSFDIFRKREKDFLRTIFNAFPDSYYSFDQLDFVLPDFFLEWMFEQQEKLFWYFVRCSHKIPPKYLERLMDDDDCTTFAYLICRWNIPFYNNVVGNYHIPNEIIEKIWERHRYFEKVCQKKNKFNHCIGECEGIISSA
;
A
#
# COMPACT_ATOMS: atom_id res chain seq x y z
N MET A 1 19.51 3.20 3.36
CA MET A 1 19.02 4.06 4.46
C MET A 1 20.07 5.12 4.78
N GLN A 2 19.86 6.38 4.39
CA GLN A 2 20.69 7.48 4.88
C GLN A 2 20.32 7.74 6.34
N LYS A 3 21.31 7.76 7.24
CA LYS A 3 21.08 8.08 8.65
C LYS A 3 21.01 9.60 8.80
N TYR A 4 19.83 10.12 9.12
CA TYR A 4 19.64 11.53 9.47
C TYR A 4 20.13 11.74 10.92
N SER A 5 21.38 12.16 11.08
CA SER A 5 22.04 12.15 12.39
C SER A 5 21.68 13.29 13.34
N TYR A 6 21.00 14.35 12.86
CA TYR A 6 20.67 15.53 13.70
C TYR A 6 19.26 16.08 13.46
N LEU A 7 18.27 15.20 13.21
CA LEU A 7 16.87 15.59 13.23
C LEU A 7 16.25 15.25 14.59
N GLU A 8 15.57 16.23 15.17
CA GLU A 8 14.75 16.12 16.36
C GLU A 8 13.28 16.21 15.98
N SER A 9 12.43 15.62 16.81
CA SER A 9 10.98 15.77 16.69
C SER A 9 10.41 16.39 17.95
N LYS A 10 9.46 17.30 17.81
CA LYS A 10 8.76 17.93 18.92
C LYS A 10 7.26 17.91 18.69
N LEU A 11 6.55 17.42 19.70
CA LEU A 11 5.10 17.55 19.80
C LEU A 11 4.77 18.96 20.29
N ILE A 12 3.94 19.67 19.54
CA ILE A 12 3.44 21.00 19.87
C ILE A 12 1.92 20.89 20.01
N ILE A 13 1.41 21.23 21.18
CA ILE A 13 -0.02 21.22 21.50
C ILE A 13 -0.43 22.65 21.85
N SER A 14 -1.47 23.14 21.20
CA SER A 14 -2.13 24.41 21.49
C SER A 14 -3.61 24.11 21.70
N GLU A 15 -3.97 23.84 22.95
CA GLU A 15 -5.34 23.47 23.34
C GLU A 15 -6.32 24.65 23.10
N ASP A 16 -5.87 25.87 23.38
CA ASP A 16 -6.62 27.11 23.15
C ASP A 16 -7.02 27.31 21.67
N ARG A 17 -6.20 26.78 20.75
CA ARG A 17 -6.46 26.84 19.30
C ARG A 17 -6.86 25.49 18.72
N ASN A 18 -7.02 24.46 19.56
CA ASN A 18 -7.25 23.08 19.13
C ASN A 18 -6.29 22.60 18.04
N ASN A 19 -5.00 22.93 18.14
CA ASN A 19 -3.98 22.55 17.16
C ASN A 19 -2.96 21.60 17.77
N TYR A 20 -2.62 20.54 17.04
CA TYR A 20 -1.72 19.48 17.45
C TYR A 20 -0.75 19.20 16.30
N LEU A 21 0.55 19.37 16.54
CA LEU A 21 1.58 19.26 15.51
C LEU A 21 2.72 18.36 15.97
N ILE A 22 3.23 17.53 15.06
CA ILE A 22 4.53 16.88 15.22
C ILE A 22 5.48 17.56 14.26
N LEU A 23 6.38 18.39 14.80
CA LEU A 23 7.40 19.11 14.05
C LEU A 23 8.68 18.26 14.02
N LEU A 24 9.27 18.10 12.84
CA LEU A 24 10.64 17.68 12.63
C LEU A 24 11.51 18.92 12.41
N TYR A 25 12.58 19.06 13.17
CA TYR A 25 13.54 20.14 12.95
C TYR A 25 14.97 19.67 13.22
N GLY A 26 15.94 20.32 12.62
CA GLY A 26 17.35 20.03 12.88
C GLY A 26 18.22 20.28 11.65
N LYS A 27 19.33 19.56 11.56
CA LYS A 27 20.29 19.69 10.45
C LYS A 27 20.58 18.32 9.84
N ASN A 28 20.77 18.28 8.53
CA ASN A 28 21.34 17.12 7.85
C ASN A 28 22.43 17.60 6.89
N GLY A 29 23.69 17.34 7.25
CA GLY A 29 24.84 17.97 6.60
C GLY A 29 24.80 19.50 6.76
N ASP A 30 24.71 20.21 5.63
CA ASP A 30 24.62 21.67 5.58
C ASP A 30 23.20 22.21 5.41
N ARG A 31 22.21 21.32 5.35
CA ARG A 31 20.80 21.71 5.19
C ARG A 31 20.10 21.74 6.54
N TYR A 32 19.41 22.84 6.81
CA TYR A 32 18.46 22.92 7.91
C TYR A 32 17.14 22.32 7.48
N PHE A 33 16.56 21.51 8.37
CA PHE A 33 15.25 20.91 8.21
C PHE A 33 14.31 21.53 9.23
N HIS A 34 13.12 21.89 8.79
CA HIS A 34 12.03 22.38 9.61
C HIS A 34 10.72 22.07 8.88
N ASP A 35 10.10 20.94 9.20
CA ASP A 35 8.88 20.48 8.54
C ASP A 35 7.92 19.82 9.53
N PHE A 36 6.63 19.78 9.21
CA PHE A 36 5.61 19.10 10.00
C PHE A 36 5.40 17.70 9.44
N MET A 37 5.46 16.68 10.30
CA MET A 37 5.03 15.32 9.91
C MET A 37 3.52 15.16 10.02
N VAL A 38 2.95 15.79 11.03
CA VAL A 38 1.53 15.73 11.35
C VAL A 38 1.08 17.12 11.75
N HIS A 39 -0.04 17.56 11.19
CA HIS A 39 -0.77 18.72 11.67
C HIS A 39 -2.25 18.39 11.71
N VAL A 40 -2.76 18.28 12.94
CA VAL A 40 -4.17 18.05 13.23
C VAL A 40 -4.77 19.30 13.85
N LYS A 41 -5.95 19.69 13.40
CA LYS A 41 -6.71 20.80 13.99
C LYS A 41 -8.13 20.37 14.31
N LEU A 42 -8.59 20.52 15.54
CA LEU A 42 -10.01 20.30 15.85
C LEU A 42 -10.79 21.58 15.55
N GLN A 43 -11.81 21.47 14.71
CA GLN A 43 -12.68 22.60 14.36
C GLN A 43 -14.10 22.09 14.21
N ASN A 44 -15.06 22.76 14.84
CA ASN A 44 -16.48 22.40 14.79
C ASN A 44 -16.79 20.94 15.20
N GLY A 45 -16.07 20.42 16.20
CA GLY A 45 -16.22 19.02 16.65
C GLY A 45 -15.66 17.98 15.69
N ARG A 46 -14.93 18.41 14.65
CA ARG A 46 -14.26 17.55 13.67
C ARG A 46 -12.75 17.64 13.77
N ILE A 47 -12.07 16.57 13.42
CA ILE A 47 -10.61 16.49 13.28
C ILE A 47 -10.25 16.93 11.87
N ASN A 48 -9.43 17.94 11.67
CA ASN A 48 -8.96 18.34 10.34
C ASN A 48 -7.51 17.88 10.21
N LEU A 49 -7.25 17.00 9.25
CA LEU A 49 -5.90 16.57 8.91
C LEU A 49 -5.34 17.56 7.89
N LEU A 50 -4.54 18.50 8.38
CA LEU A 50 -3.93 19.55 7.54
C LEU A 50 -2.62 19.07 6.90
N LYS A 51 -1.90 18.16 7.58
CA LYS A 51 -0.77 17.42 7.03
C LYS A 51 -0.69 16.04 7.68
N ASP A 52 -0.51 15.02 6.86
CA ASP A 52 -0.37 13.63 7.32
C ASP A 52 0.70 12.89 6.51
N SER A 53 1.93 12.93 7.01
CA SER A 53 3.06 12.21 6.42
C SER A 53 3.25 10.81 7.00
N ILE A 54 2.34 10.34 7.87
CA ILE A 54 2.50 9.06 8.60
C ILE A 54 1.25 8.18 8.59
N TYR A 55 0.28 8.45 7.72
CA TYR A 55 -0.97 7.70 7.61
C TYR A 55 -1.78 7.71 8.92
N LEU A 56 -1.86 8.87 9.57
CA LEU A 56 -2.62 9.10 10.78
C LEU A 56 -4.11 8.78 10.60
N GLU A 57 -4.69 9.01 9.41
CA GLU A 57 -6.07 8.65 9.08
C GLU A 57 -6.42 7.22 9.46
N TYR A 58 -5.62 6.26 8.97
CA TYR A 58 -5.82 4.83 9.25
C TYR A 58 -5.76 4.51 10.74
N LYS A 59 -4.89 5.21 11.48
CA LYS A 59 -4.76 5.04 12.94
C LYS A 59 -5.97 5.63 13.68
N LEU A 60 -6.50 6.76 13.23
CA LEU A 60 -7.71 7.38 13.81
C LEU A 60 -8.92 6.48 13.58
N PHE A 61 -9.07 5.93 12.37
CA PHE A 61 -10.11 4.95 12.05
C PHE A 61 -10.03 3.72 12.97
N LYS A 62 -8.84 3.13 13.13
CA LYS A 62 -8.62 2.01 14.05
C LYS A 62 -8.91 2.34 15.51
N ALA A 63 -8.74 3.60 15.91
CA ALA A 63 -9.08 4.08 17.25
C ALA A 63 -10.60 4.31 17.45
N GLY A 64 -11.45 3.90 16.49
CA GLY A 64 -12.90 4.02 16.58
C GLY A 64 -13.42 5.42 16.25
N LEU A 65 -12.60 6.28 15.63
CA LEU A 65 -13.07 7.56 15.13
C LEU A 65 -13.74 7.34 13.78
N ASP A 66 -15.04 7.62 13.75
CA ASP A 66 -15.85 7.60 12.55
C ASP A 66 -15.23 8.49 11.45
N GLN A 67 -15.12 7.94 10.24
CA GLN A 67 -14.61 8.62 9.05
C GLN A 67 -15.33 9.95 8.74
N PHE A 68 -16.59 10.09 9.15
CA PHE A 68 -17.37 11.32 8.96
C PHE A 68 -17.02 12.45 9.95
N LYS A 69 -16.11 12.20 10.89
CA LYS A 69 -15.68 13.19 11.90
C LYS A 69 -14.39 13.92 11.52
N TYR A 70 -13.84 13.71 10.33
CA TYR A 70 -12.72 14.50 9.85
C TYR A 70 -12.85 14.99 8.42
N ASP A 71 -12.36 16.21 8.20
CA ASP A 71 -12.29 16.82 6.87
C ASP A 71 -10.84 16.77 6.38
N TYR A 72 -10.63 16.24 5.16
CA TYR A 72 -9.31 16.14 4.54
C TYR A 72 -9.08 17.32 3.61
N TYR A 73 -8.15 18.21 3.98
CA TYR A 73 -7.73 19.29 3.09
C TYR A 73 -6.60 18.75 2.20
N ARG A 74 -6.97 18.10 1.08
CA ARG A 74 -6.02 17.67 0.04
C ARG A 74 -5.48 18.94 -0.64
N HIS A 75 -4.47 19.58 -0.06
CA HIS A 75 -3.73 20.61 -0.78
C HIS A 75 -2.98 19.94 -1.94
N PRO A 76 -3.11 20.46 -3.18
CA PRO A 76 -2.35 19.97 -4.33
C PRO A 76 -0.90 20.45 -4.20
N CYS A 77 -0.15 19.84 -3.28
CA CYS A 77 1.28 20.08 -3.13
C CYS A 77 2.01 18.81 -3.55
N ASN A 78 2.69 18.91 -4.68
CA ASN A 78 3.61 17.91 -5.19
C ASN A 78 4.57 17.42 -4.10
N THR A 79 4.53 16.10 -3.89
CA THR A 79 5.68 15.21 -3.64
C THR A 79 6.95 15.84 -3.06
N PHE A 80 7.15 15.62 -1.76
CA PHE A 80 8.37 14.97 -1.28
C PHE A 80 7.96 13.86 -0.31
N GLN A 81 8.04 12.61 -0.77
CA GLN A 81 8.10 11.46 0.12
C GLN A 81 9.43 11.56 0.87
N CYS A 82 9.38 12.03 2.11
CA CYS A 82 10.43 11.79 3.05
C CYS A 82 9.99 10.64 3.95
N GLU A 83 10.49 9.43 3.69
CA GLU A 83 10.46 8.35 4.68
C GLU A 83 11.30 8.77 5.89
N PHE A 84 10.64 9.30 6.92
CA PHE A 84 11.23 9.41 8.24
C PHE A 84 10.58 8.37 9.13
N ALA A 85 11.27 7.24 9.29
CA ALA A 85 11.22 6.53 10.56
C ALA A 85 11.90 7.43 11.60
N ILE A 86 11.13 8.29 12.26
CA ILE A 86 11.55 8.70 13.60
C ILE A 86 11.60 7.41 14.40
N ASP A 87 12.78 7.14 14.91
CA ASP A 87 13.00 6.08 15.87
C ASP A 87 12.15 6.38 17.11
N LEU A 88 10.96 5.77 17.15
CA LEU A 88 10.08 5.74 18.31
C LEU A 88 10.85 5.31 19.57
N ALA A 89 12.03 4.70 19.48
CA ALA A 89 12.89 4.40 20.62
C ALA A 89 13.32 5.65 21.43
N LYS A 90 13.49 6.84 20.83
CA LYS A 90 13.86 8.05 21.61
C LYS A 90 12.67 8.69 22.34
N VAL A 91 11.49 8.68 21.72
CA VAL A 91 10.22 9.11 22.36
C VAL A 91 9.82 8.11 23.44
N TYR A 92 10.05 6.82 23.19
CA TYR A 92 9.92 5.73 24.14
C TYR A 92 10.89 5.90 25.32
N GLU A 93 12.18 6.21 25.12
CA GLU A 93 13.13 6.43 26.23
C GLU A 93 12.74 7.61 27.14
N LEU A 94 12.18 8.70 26.59
CA LEU A 94 11.66 9.84 27.36
C LEU A 94 10.42 9.51 28.21
N HIS A 95 9.66 8.49 27.82
CA HIS A 95 8.42 8.04 28.48
C HIS A 95 8.49 6.58 28.94
N LYS A 96 9.70 6.03 29.08
CA LYS A 96 9.98 4.61 29.31
C LYS A 96 9.39 4.07 30.60
N SER A 97 9.25 4.91 31.61
CA SER A 97 8.55 4.56 32.86
C SER A 97 7.06 4.21 32.64
N CYS A 98 6.49 4.60 31.49
CA CYS A 98 5.09 4.34 31.13
C CYS A 98 4.93 3.16 30.16
N PHE A 99 6.02 2.55 29.69
CA PHE A 99 5.95 1.46 28.71
C PHE A 99 7.03 0.41 29.01
N ILE A 100 6.61 -0.82 29.28
CA ILE A 100 7.54 -1.96 29.34
C ILE A 100 7.91 -2.31 27.89
N SER A 101 9.18 -2.18 27.50
CA SER A 101 9.68 -2.74 26.24
C SER A 101 10.88 -3.63 26.51
N ASP A 102 10.70 -4.90 26.15
CA ASP A 102 11.80 -5.72 25.68
C ASP A 102 12.19 -5.20 24.29
N THR A 103 13.43 -4.70 24.16
CA THR A 103 13.98 -4.04 22.97
C THR A 103 14.31 -4.99 21.81
N ASN A 104 13.76 -6.19 21.86
CA ASN A 104 13.55 -7.06 20.72
C ASN A 104 12.38 -7.94 21.15
N PRO A 105 11.12 -7.61 20.82
CA PRO A 105 10.06 -8.59 20.98
C PRO A 105 10.49 -9.76 20.09
N LYS A 106 10.99 -10.83 20.73
CA LYS A 106 11.25 -12.09 20.04
C LYS A 106 9.97 -12.35 19.27
N GLN A 107 10.07 -12.46 17.94
CA GLN A 107 8.90 -12.77 17.14
C GLN A 107 8.24 -13.98 17.81
N PRO A 108 6.95 -13.88 18.19
CA PRO A 108 6.29 -14.91 18.95
C PRO A 108 6.46 -16.22 18.18
N THR A 109 7.14 -17.17 18.80
CA THR A 109 7.36 -18.47 18.19
C THR A 109 6.19 -19.34 18.60
N ILE A 110 5.33 -19.66 17.64
CA ILE A 110 4.25 -20.62 17.82
C ILE A 110 4.88 -22.02 17.75
N LYS A 111 4.47 -22.92 18.65
CA LYS A 111 4.94 -24.32 18.64
C LYS A 111 4.57 -24.99 17.31
N LEU A 112 5.49 -25.75 16.72
CA LEU A 112 5.31 -26.35 15.39
C LEU A 112 4.14 -27.34 15.32
N ASP A 113 3.79 -27.95 16.44
CA ASP A 113 2.68 -28.87 16.63
C ASP A 113 1.39 -28.17 17.10
N ALA A 114 1.30 -26.84 16.99
CA ALA A 114 0.08 -26.12 17.30
C ALA A 114 -1.09 -26.64 16.47
N THR A 115 -2.22 -26.89 17.15
CA THR A 115 -3.45 -27.35 16.51
C THR A 115 -4.14 -26.20 15.78
N VAL A 116 -5.09 -26.52 14.90
CA VAL A 116 -5.87 -25.52 14.18
C VAL A 116 -6.66 -24.63 15.15
N GLU A 117 -7.20 -25.21 16.22
CA GLU A 117 -7.96 -24.50 17.25
C GLU A 117 -7.07 -23.51 18.02
N GLU A 118 -5.84 -23.91 18.37
CA GLU A 118 -4.88 -23.03 19.03
C GLU A 118 -4.47 -21.86 18.10
N LEU A 119 -4.27 -22.13 16.81
CA LEU A 119 -3.98 -21.08 15.83
C LEU A 119 -5.15 -20.11 15.66
N LYS A 120 -6.39 -20.61 15.69
CA LYS A 120 -7.60 -19.79 15.64
C LYS A 120 -7.77 -18.93 16.90
N GLU A 121 -7.40 -19.43 18.07
CA GLU A 121 -7.37 -18.61 19.28
C GLU A 121 -6.31 -17.50 19.16
N LEU A 122 -5.09 -17.87 18.73
CA LEU A 122 -3.98 -16.93 18.55
C LEU A 122 -4.24 -15.84 17.49
N SER A 123 -5.08 -16.12 16.49
CA SER A 123 -5.43 -15.13 15.47
C SER A 123 -6.34 -14.01 16.00
N THR A 124 -7.03 -14.23 17.13
CA THR A 124 -7.87 -13.21 17.77
C THR A 124 -7.09 -12.25 18.67
N VAL A 125 -5.84 -12.60 18.99
CA VAL A 125 -4.97 -11.78 19.84
C VAL A 125 -4.64 -10.46 19.13
N GLU A 126 -4.69 -9.34 19.86
CA GLU A 126 -4.46 -7.99 19.32
C GLU A 126 -3.04 -7.80 18.72
N SER A 127 -2.07 -8.59 19.18
CA SER A 127 -0.69 -8.58 18.69
C SER A 127 -0.60 -8.91 17.19
N LYS A 128 -0.27 -7.90 16.38
CA LYS A 128 0.04 -8.05 14.95
C LYS A 128 1.14 -9.09 14.70
N TYR A 129 2.15 -9.15 15.57
CA TYR A 129 3.24 -10.13 15.44
C TYR A 129 2.77 -11.57 15.66
N THR A 130 1.83 -11.78 16.57
CA THR A 130 1.24 -13.10 16.82
C THR A 130 0.42 -13.54 15.61
N ARG A 131 -0.48 -12.68 15.11
CA ARG A 131 -1.27 -12.99 13.90
C ARG A 131 -0.39 -13.21 12.67
N LYS A 132 0.70 -12.45 12.53
CA LYS A 132 1.72 -12.65 11.49
C LYS A 132 2.37 -14.05 11.58
N ALA A 133 2.71 -14.48 12.80
CA ALA A 133 3.26 -15.82 13.03
C ALA A 133 2.23 -16.92 12.73
N VAL A 134 0.94 -16.69 13.06
CA VAL A 134 -0.17 -17.58 12.68
C VAL A 134 -0.27 -17.71 11.16
N ALA A 135 -0.25 -16.58 10.43
CA ALA A 135 -0.30 -16.54 8.97
C ALA A 135 0.83 -17.35 8.30
N SER A 136 2.00 -17.40 8.94
CA SER A 136 3.17 -18.15 8.44
C SER A 136 3.21 -19.62 8.89
N HIS A 137 2.28 -20.06 9.74
CA HIS A 137 2.35 -21.38 10.38
C HIS A 137 1.96 -22.51 9.42
N PRO A 138 2.69 -23.64 9.35
CA PRO A 138 2.38 -24.73 8.43
C PRO A 138 1.03 -25.41 8.71
N ASN A 139 0.57 -25.45 9.96
CA ASN A 139 -0.73 -26.06 10.30
C ASN A 139 -1.94 -25.11 10.16
N ILE A 140 -1.77 -23.93 9.54
CA ILE A 140 -2.89 -23.00 9.35
C ILE A 140 -4.01 -23.67 8.55
N SER A 141 -5.27 -23.45 8.93
CA SER A 141 -6.43 -23.92 8.14
C SER A 141 -6.70 -22.99 6.96
N LEU A 142 -7.44 -23.48 5.95
CA LEU A 142 -7.83 -22.66 4.82
C LEU A 142 -8.68 -21.45 5.24
N GLU A 143 -9.68 -21.66 6.10
CA GLU A 143 -10.54 -20.59 6.62
C GLU A 143 -9.70 -19.47 7.25
N LEU A 144 -8.77 -19.84 8.15
CA LEU A 144 -7.93 -18.89 8.85
C LEU A 144 -6.90 -18.22 7.93
N LEU A 145 -6.41 -18.93 6.93
CA LEU A 145 -5.55 -18.38 5.88
C LEU A 145 -6.26 -17.27 5.11
N LEU A 146 -7.53 -17.47 4.74
CA LEU A 146 -8.33 -16.48 4.02
C LEU A 146 -8.66 -15.27 4.91
N GLU A 147 -8.94 -15.48 6.20
CA GLU A 147 -9.17 -14.38 7.16
C GLU A 147 -7.94 -13.47 7.32
N LEU A 148 -6.74 -14.05 7.40
CA LEU A 148 -5.49 -13.31 7.64
C LEU A 148 -4.86 -12.75 6.36
N LEU A 149 -5.35 -13.15 5.20
CA LEU A 149 -4.81 -12.82 3.89
C LEU A 149 -4.71 -11.31 3.63
N ASN A 150 -5.73 -10.55 4.04
CA ASN A 150 -5.77 -9.10 3.89
C ASN A 150 -4.75 -8.37 4.77
N GLU A 151 -4.33 -8.98 5.88
CA GLU A 151 -3.38 -8.38 6.82
C GLU A 151 -1.93 -8.79 6.52
N PHE A 152 -1.72 -10.03 6.06
CA PHE A 152 -0.41 -10.67 5.91
C PHE A 152 -0.24 -11.42 4.58
N PRO A 153 -0.43 -10.75 3.42
CA PRO A 153 -0.40 -11.42 2.12
C PRO A 153 0.94 -12.10 1.86
N THR A 154 2.06 -11.43 2.18
CA THR A 154 3.41 -11.96 2.02
C THR A 154 3.60 -13.28 2.76
N GLU A 155 3.13 -13.36 4.01
CA GLU A 155 3.26 -14.54 4.84
C GLU A 155 2.40 -15.68 4.32
N ILE A 156 1.17 -15.39 3.88
CA ILE A 156 0.27 -16.40 3.30
C ILE A 156 0.84 -16.98 2.01
N PHE A 157 1.29 -16.13 1.08
CA PHE A 157 1.81 -16.60 -0.21
C PHE A 157 3.14 -17.35 -0.09
N ASN A 158 3.89 -17.15 1.00
CA ASN A 158 5.11 -17.91 1.31
C ASN A 158 4.85 -19.08 2.28
N ASN A 159 3.60 -19.33 2.68
CA ASN A 159 3.27 -20.41 3.62
C ASN A 159 3.46 -21.78 2.95
N PRO A 160 4.14 -22.77 3.59
CA PRO A 160 4.32 -24.12 3.04
C PRO A 160 3.01 -24.84 2.67
N SER A 161 1.92 -24.53 3.37
CA SER A 161 0.61 -25.12 3.13
C SER A 161 -0.15 -24.48 1.98
N PHE A 162 0.30 -23.33 1.48
CA PHE A 162 -0.30 -22.67 0.32
C PHE A 162 -0.34 -23.61 -0.89
N ASP A 163 0.75 -24.31 -1.18
CA ASP A 163 0.83 -25.27 -2.27
C ASP A 163 -0.06 -26.50 -2.05
N ILE A 164 -0.28 -26.89 -0.80
CA ILE A 164 -1.19 -27.98 -0.45
C ILE A 164 -2.63 -27.57 -0.76
N PHE A 165 -3.05 -26.38 -0.34
CA PHE A 165 -4.38 -25.85 -0.65
C PHE A 165 -4.58 -25.69 -2.16
N ARG A 166 -3.59 -25.13 -2.86
CA ARG A 166 -3.61 -24.98 -4.32
C ARG A 166 -3.79 -26.29 -5.08
N LYS A 167 -3.19 -27.38 -4.60
CA LYS A 167 -3.33 -28.72 -5.22
C LYS A 167 -4.65 -29.39 -4.86
N ARG A 168 -5.16 -29.15 -3.65
CA ARG A 168 -6.38 -29.79 -3.14
C ARG A 168 -7.65 -29.16 -3.70
N GLU A 169 -7.65 -27.84 -3.89
CA GLU A 169 -8.82 -27.08 -4.32
C GLU A 169 -8.62 -26.50 -5.71
N LYS A 170 -9.43 -26.98 -6.67
CA LYS A 170 -9.33 -26.61 -8.09
C LYS A 170 -9.42 -25.09 -8.33
N ASP A 171 -10.27 -24.41 -7.57
CA ASP A 171 -10.53 -22.98 -7.70
C ASP A 171 -9.86 -22.15 -6.60
N PHE A 172 -8.85 -22.70 -5.91
CA PHE A 172 -8.20 -22.05 -4.77
C PHE A 172 -7.75 -20.62 -5.07
N LEU A 173 -7.09 -20.38 -6.20
CA LEU A 173 -6.59 -19.04 -6.55
C LEU A 173 -7.73 -18.05 -6.80
N ARG A 174 -8.87 -18.53 -7.31
CA ARG A 174 -10.10 -17.73 -7.44
C ARG A 174 -10.70 -17.42 -6.08
N THR A 175 -10.71 -18.39 -5.15
CA THR A 175 -11.13 -18.17 -3.76
C THR A 175 -10.25 -17.13 -3.08
N ILE A 176 -8.93 -17.22 -3.23
CA ILE A 176 -7.96 -16.22 -2.73
C ILE A 176 -8.31 -14.85 -3.29
N PHE A 177 -8.44 -14.74 -4.61
CA PHE A 177 -8.78 -13.48 -5.26
C PHE A 177 -10.10 -12.88 -4.76
N ASN A 178 -11.15 -13.70 -4.62
CA ASN A 178 -12.45 -13.24 -4.13
C ASN A 178 -12.44 -12.87 -2.64
N ALA A 179 -11.49 -13.36 -1.87
CA ALA A 179 -11.28 -13.01 -0.45
C ALA A 179 -10.48 -11.69 -0.26
N PHE A 180 -10.01 -11.08 -1.36
CA PHE A 180 -9.32 -9.78 -1.41
C PHE A 180 -10.22 -8.57 -1.83
N PRO A 181 -11.55 -8.52 -1.63
CA PRO A 181 -12.43 -7.60 -2.36
C PRO A 181 -12.25 -6.12 -2.02
N ASP A 182 -11.69 -5.78 -0.86
CA ASP A 182 -11.52 -4.38 -0.44
C ASP A 182 -10.05 -3.95 -0.37
N SER A 183 -9.13 -4.91 -0.43
CA SER A 183 -7.68 -4.71 -0.28
C SER A 183 -6.97 -4.49 -1.63
N TYR A 184 -7.74 -4.25 -2.69
CA TYR A 184 -7.20 -3.92 -3.99
C TYR A 184 -6.39 -2.62 -4.01
N TYR A 185 -6.78 -1.65 -3.17
CA TYR A 185 -5.98 -0.45 -2.89
C TYR A 185 -4.77 -0.76 -1.98
N SER A 186 -4.79 -1.89 -1.27
CA SER A 186 -3.75 -2.29 -0.33
C SER A 186 -2.53 -2.90 -1.01
N PHE A 187 -2.63 -3.45 -2.22
CA PHE A 187 -1.43 -3.94 -2.93
C PHE A 187 -0.40 -2.83 -3.10
N ASP A 188 -0.88 -1.60 -3.31
CA ASP A 188 -0.01 -0.44 -3.38
C ASP A 188 0.46 0.05 -2.00
N GLN A 189 -0.24 -0.28 -0.93
CA GLN A 189 0.10 0.14 0.44
C GLN A 189 0.97 -0.87 1.20
N LEU A 190 0.92 -2.16 0.83
CA LEU A 190 1.48 -3.24 1.65
C LEU A 190 2.92 -3.63 1.27
N ASP A 191 3.59 -2.85 0.41
CA ASP A 191 4.93 -3.16 -0.09
C ASP A 191 5.03 -4.58 -0.70
N PHE A 192 3.89 -5.19 -1.05
CA PHE A 192 3.78 -6.60 -1.41
C PHE A 192 3.90 -6.79 -2.92
N VAL A 193 4.74 -7.74 -3.32
CA VAL A 193 4.88 -8.18 -4.72
C VAL A 193 4.07 -9.45 -4.90
N LEU A 194 3.11 -9.43 -5.81
CA LEU A 194 2.35 -10.63 -6.16
C LEU A 194 3.29 -11.72 -6.71
N PRO A 195 3.18 -12.97 -6.23
CA PRO A 195 3.98 -14.07 -6.75
C PRO A 195 3.70 -14.31 -8.23
N ASP A 196 4.74 -14.72 -8.95
CA ASP A 196 4.67 -14.98 -10.39
C ASP A 196 3.55 -15.95 -10.78
N PHE A 197 3.40 -17.07 -10.06
CA PHE A 197 2.36 -18.05 -10.39
C PHE A 197 0.94 -17.47 -10.27
N PHE A 198 0.73 -16.48 -9.39
CA PHE A 198 -0.56 -15.85 -9.19
C PHE A 198 -0.86 -14.88 -10.33
N LEU A 199 0.15 -14.10 -10.74
CA LEU A 199 0.06 -13.23 -11.91
C LEU A 199 -0.19 -14.05 -13.19
N GLU A 200 0.56 -15.15 -13.41
CA GLU A 200 0.33 -16.05 -14.55
C GLU A 200 -1.12 -16.56 -14.58
N TRP A 201 -1.60 -17.07 -13.44
CA TRP A 201 -2.98 -17.53 -13.32
C TRP A 201 -4.00 -16.43 -13.66
N MET A 202 -3.79 -15.19 -13.18
CA MET A 202 -4.66 -14.04 -13.45
C MET A 202 -4.76 -13.74 -14.96
N PHE A 203 -3.65 -13.80 -15.70
CA PHE A 203 -3.68 -13.60 -17.15
C PHE A 203 -4.38 -14.75 -17.89
N GLU A 204 -4.23 -15.99 -17.43
CA GLU A 204 -4.86 -17.16 -18.05
C GLU A 204 -6.39 -17.13 -17.97
N GLN A 205 -6.97 -16.46 -16.98
CA GLN A 205 -8.42 -16.41 -16.81
C GLN A 205 -9.13 -15.56 -17.89
N GLN A 206 -8.43 -14.68 -18.60
CA GLN A 206 -8.99 -13.75 -19.60
C GLN A 206 -10.14 -12.84 -19.11
N GLU A 207 -10.31 -12.67 -17.79
CA GLU A 207 -11.32 -11.75 -17.25
C GLU A 207 -10.71 -10.35 -17.10
N LYS A 208 -11.41 -9.35 -17.65
CA LYS A 208 -10.97 -7.94 -17.62
C LYS A 208 -10.66 -7.43 -16.22
N LEU A 209 -11.39 -7.92 -15.21
CA LEU A 209 -11.19 -7.54 -13.83
C LEU A 209 -9.79 -7.94 -13.33
N PHE A 210 -9.28 -9.12 -13.70
CA PHE A 210 -7.92 -9.51 -13.34
C PHE A 210 -6.88 -8.60 -13.98
N TRP A 211 -7.11 -8.21 -15.23
CA TRP A 211 -6.18 -7.34 -15.96
C TRP A 211 -6.16 -5.95 -15.35
N TYR A 212 -7.32 -5.44 -14.94
CA TYR A 212 -7.44 -4.22 -14.15
C TYR A 212 -6.53 -4.25 -12.92
N PHE A 213 -6.58 -5.32 -12.12
CA PHE A 213 -5.74 -5.44 -10.92
C PHE A 213 -4.26 -5.47 -11.21
N VAL A 214 -3.87 -6.22 -12.24
CA VAL A 214 -2.47 -6.30 -12.64
C VAL A 214 -1.94 -4.93 -13.10
N ARG A 215 -2.76 -4.12 -13.79
CA ARG A 215 -2.41 -2.75 -14.21
C ARG A 215 -2.26 -1.78 -13.04
N CYS A 216 -3.01 -1.98 -11.95
CA CYS A 216 -2.97 -1.09 -10.79
C CYS A 216 -1.72 -1.27 -9.91
N SER A 217 -1.07 -2.43 -9.96
CA SER A 217 0.09 -2.74 -9.10
C SER A 217 1.36 -1.99 -9.54
N HIS A 218 1.95 -1.19 -8.63
CA HIS A 218 3.23 -0.50 -8.85
C HIS A 218 4.47 -1.42 -8.84
N LYS A 219 4.30 -2.71 -8.49
CA LYS A 219 5.41 -3.68 -8.39
C LYS A 219 5.30 -4.85 -9.36
N ILE A 220 4.52 -4.69 -10.42
CA ILE A 220 4.37 -5.74 -11.42
C ILE A 220 5.73 -6.02 -12.11
N PRO A 221 6.15 -7.29 -12.25
CA PRO A 221 7.35 -7.62 -12.99
C PRO A 221 7.26 -7.22 -14.48
N PRO A 222 8.37 -6.75 -15.09
CA PRO A 222 8.41 -6.27 -16.48
C PRO A 222 7.75 -7.20 -17.53
N LYS A 223 7.94 -8.52 -17.41
CA LYS A 223 7.37 -9.51 -18.36
C LYS A 223 5.84 -9.45 -18.46
N TYR A 224 5.15 -9.03 -17.40
CA TYR A 224 3.69 -8.90 -17.41
C TYR A 224 3.23 -7.54 -17.93
N LEU A 225 4.05 -6.49 -17.81
CA LEU A 225 3.81 -5.23 -18.53
C LEU A 225 3.81 -5.47 -20.03
N GLU A 226 4.76 -6.28 -20.52
CA GLU A 226 4.79 -6.65 -21.94
C GLU A 226 3.50 -7.34 -22.39
N ARG A 227 2.97 -8.25 -21.60
CA ARG A 227 1.68 -8.90 -21.89
C ARG A 227 0.50 -7.93 -21.85
N LEU A 228 0.50 -6.96 -20.93
CA LEU A 228 -0.52 -5.91 -20.91
C LEU A 228 -0.45 -5.01 -22.14
N MET A 229 0.71 -4.86 -22.78
CA MET A 229 0.84 -4.07 -24.01
C MET A 229 0.24 -4.74 -25.25
N ASP A 230 0.03 -6.06 -25.20
CA ASP A 230 -0.66 -6.81 -26.25
C ASP A 230 -2.19 -6.67 -26.14
N ASP A 231 -2.70 -6.06 -25.06
CA ASP A 231 -4.11 -5.72 -24.92
C ASP A 231 -4.54 -4.68 -25.97
N ASP A 232 -5.74 -4.85 -26.50
CA ASP A 232 -6.38 -3.90 -27.42
C ASP A 232 -7.29 -2.88 -26.71
N ASP A 233 -7.41 -2.97 -25.39
CA ASP A 233 -8.19 -2.07 -24.55
C ASP A 233 -7.44 -0.75 -24.29
N CYS A 234 -8.02 0.36 -24.75
CA CYS A 234 -7.44 1.70 -24.53
C CYS A 234 -7.30 2.05 -23.05
N THR A 235 -8.15 1.49 -22.18
CA THR A 235 -8.10 1.74 -20.74
C THR A 235 -6.79 1.23 -20.16
N THR A 236 -6.26 0.11 -20.67
CA THR A 236 -4.98 -0.48 -20.24
C THR A 236 -3.85 0.53 -20.29
N PHE A 237 -3.71 1.22 -21.42
CA PHE A 237 -2.63 2.18 -21.63
C PHE A 237 -2.81 3.45 -20.84
N ALA A 238 -4.06 3.91 -20.72
CA ALA A 238 -4.37 5.06 -19.89
C ALA A 238 -3.96 4.80 -18.43
N TYR A 239 -4.25 3.60 -17.89
CA TYR A 239 -3.78 3.19 -16.57
C TYR A 239 -2.26 3.08 -16.47
N LEU A 240 -1.60 2.43 -17.44
CA LEU A 240 -0.16 2.28 -17.43
C LEU A 240 0.54 3.66 -17.44
N ILE A 241 0.03 4.63 -18.18
CA ILE A 241 0.61 5.98 -18.21
C ILE A 241 0.32 6.76 -16.93
N CYS A 242 -0.95 6.80 -16.51
CA CYS A 242 -1.35 7.57 -15.33
C CYS A 242 -0.70 7.04 -14.05
N ARG A 243 -0.68 5.71 -13.86
CA ARG A 243 -0.22 5.11 -12.60
C ARG A 243 1.29 5.13 -12.45
N TRP A 244 2.00 4.84 -13.53
CA TRP A 244 3.47 4.79 -13.50
C TRP A 244 4.11 6.17 -13.62
N ASN A 245 3.28 7.21 -13.67
CA ASN A 245 3.68 8.60 -13.78
C ASN A 245 4.75 8.75 -14.87
N ILE A 246 4.58 8.00 -15.97
CA ILE A 246 5.54 7.97 -17.06
C ILE A 246 5.52 9.40 -17.59
N PRO A 247 6.61 10.17 -17.39
CA PRO A 247 6.53 11.61 -17.52
C PRO A 247 6.14 11.97 -18.94
N PHE A 248 4.98 12.61 -19.09
CA PHE A 248 4.56 13.23 -20.34
C PHE A 248 5.59 14.27 -20.83
N TYR A 249 6.38 14.82 -19.89
CA TYR A 249 7.43 15.81 -20.10
C TYR A 249 8.56 15.66 -19.06
N ASN A 250 9.72 15.15 -19.49
CA ASN A 250 11.10 15.35 -19.01
C ASN A 250 11.49 15.47 -17.52
N ASN A 251 10.63 15.39 -16.50
CA ASN A 251 11.05 15.71 -15.12
C ASN A 251 10.30 15.00 -13.98
N VAL A 252 9.89 13.74 -14.15
CA VAL A 252 9.36 12.97 -13.00
C VAL A 252 10.17 11.71 -12.76
N VAL A 253 10.85 11.73 -11.61
CA VAL A 253 11.58 10.63 -10.98
C VAL A 253 10.55 9.71 -10.33
N GLY A 254 10.22 8.57 -10.93
CA GLY A 254 9.04 7.84 -10.44
C GLY A 254 8.81 6.38 -10.83
N ASN A 255 9.83 5.60 -11.16
CA ASN A 255 9.88 4.15 -10.87
C ASN A 255 11.20 3.55 -11.37
N TYR A 256 12.14 3.24 -10.47
CA TYR A 256 13.52 2.84 -10.82
C TYR A 256 13.67 1.42 -11.41
N HIS A 257 12.57 0.74 -11.73
CA HIS A 257 12.60 -0.69 -12.07
C HIS A 257 11.97 -1.08 -13.42
N ILE A 258 11.38 -0.15 -14.18
CA ILE A 258 10.97 -0.45 -15.56
C ILE A 258 12.15 -0.17 -16.51
N PRO A 259 12.57 -1.15 -17.33
CA PRO A 259 13.53 -0.90 -18.41
C PRO A 259 13.04 0.16 -19.40
N ASN A 260 13.90 1.10 -19.81
CA ASN A 260 13.55 2.15 -20.78
C ASN A 260 12.91 1.60 -22.06
N GLU A 261 13.33 0.42 -22.51
CA GLU A 261 12.77 -0.25 -23.68
C GLU A 261 11.26 -0.53 -23.53
N ILE A 262 10.81 -0.90 -22.33
CA ILE A 262 9.38 -1.13 -22.06
C ILE A 262 8.64 0.21 -22.00
N ILE A 263 9.25 1.25 -21.44
CA ILE A 263 8.67 2.60 -21.41
C ILE A 263 8.44 3.11 -22.85
N GLU A 264 9.41 2.96 -23.74
CA GLU A 264 9.28 3.34 -25.15
C GLU A 264 8.17 2.56 -25.85
N LYS A 265 8.08 1.24 -25.63
CA LYS A 265 6.99 0.40 -26.16
C LYS A 265 5.62 0.89 -25.67
N ILE A 266 5.47 1.22 -24.39
CA ILE A 266 4.23 1.76 -23.82
C ILE A 266 3.84 3.06 -24.55
N TRP A 267 4.80 3.95 -24.80
CA TRP A 267 4.57 5.22 -25.51
C TRP A 267 4.21 5.05 -26.99
N GLU A 268 4.90 4.15 -27.70
CA GLU A 268 4.56 3.83 -29.09
C GLU A 268 3.13 3.32 -29.21
N ARG A 269 2.77 2.39 -28.33
CA ARG A 269 1.43 1.80 -28.29
C ARG A 269 0.37 2.83 -27.90
N HIS A 270 0.66 3.70 -26.93
CA HIS A 270 -0.22 4.80 -26.58
C HIS A 270 -0.47 5.74 -27.76
N ARG A 271 0.58 6.23 -28.44
CA ARG A 271 0.44 7.10 -29.63
C ARG A 271 -0.36 6.44 -30.74
N TYR A 272 -0.25 5.12 -30.90
CA TYR A 272 -1.10 4.36 -31.80
C TYR A 272 -2.58 4.42 -31.38
N PHE A 273 -2.88 4.17 -30.10
CA PHE A 273 -4.25 4.27 -29.58
C PHE A 273 -4.82 5.68 -29.66
N GLU A 274 -4.05 6.73 -29.37
CA GLU A 274 -4.50 8.11 -29.53
C GLU A 274 -5.02 8.34 -30.96
N LYS A 275 -4.25 7.95 -31.98
CA LYS A 275 -4.64 8.09 -33.39
C LYS A 275 -5.88 7.27 -33.75
N VAL A 276 -6.01 6.06 -33.22
CA VAL A 276 -7.14 5.17 -33.50
C VAL A 276 -8.42 5.63 -32.78
N CYS A 277 -8.30 6.06 -31.52
CA CYS A 277 -9.42 6.49 -30.68
C CYS A 277 -9.92 7.89 -31.02
N GLN A 278 -9.04 8.81 -31.39
CA GLN A 278 -9.42 10.14 -31.90
C GLN A 278 -10.32 10.03 -33.14
N LYS A 279 -9.97 9.13 -34.08
CA LYS A 279 -10.79 8.87 -35.28
C LYS A 279 -12.21 8.36 -34.94
N LYS A 280 -12.39 7.74 -33.78
CA LYS A 280 -13.67 7.17 -33.33
C LYS A 280 -14.45 8.09 -32.37
N ASN A 281 -13.95 9.30 -32.07
CA ASN A 281 -14.49 10.22 -31.07
C ASN A 281 -14.65 9.58 -29.67
N LYS A 282 -13.83 8.56 -29.36
CA LYS A 282 -13.84 7.81 -28.08
C LYS A 282 -12.70 8.20 -27.14
N PHE A 283 -11.84 9.10 -27.56
CA PHE A 283 -10.63 9.45 -26.80
C PHE A 283 -10.95 10.01 -25.41
N ASN A 284 -11.93 10.92 -25.32
CA ASN A 284 -12.38 11.50 -24.05
C ASN A 284 -13.06 10.48 -23.13
N HIS A 285 -13.56 9.36 -23.66
CA HIS A 285 -14.10 8.27 -22.85
C HIS A 285 -12.96 7.47 -22.20
N CYS A 286 -11.90 7.15 -22.95
CA CYS A 286 -10.73 6.45 -22.41
C CYS A 286 -9.98 7.30 -21.35
N ILE A 287 -9.92 8.63 -21.51
CA ILE A 287 -9.30 9.54 -20.52
C ILE A 287 -10.23 9.84 -19.34
N GLY A 288 -11.51 10.11 -19.61
CA GLY A 288 -12.48 10.45 -18.57
C GLY A 288 -12.71 9.32 -17.56
N GLU A 289 -12.55 8.06 -17.99
CA GLU A 289 -12.56 6.92 -17.06
C GLU A 289 -11.30 6.90 -16.16
N CYS A 290 -10.13 7.28 -16.65
CA CYS A 290 -8.95 7.46 -15.81
C CYS A 290 -9.11 8.61 -14.81
N GLU A 291 -9.62 9.76 -15.24
CA GLU A 291 -9.86 10.92 -14.35
C GLU A 291 -10.94 10.64 -13.31
N GLY A 292 -12.04 9.98 -13.72
CA GLY A 292 -13.12 9.56 -12.83
C GLY A 292 -12.63 8.58 -11.76
N ILE A 293 -11.80 7.61 -12.15
CA ILE A 293 -11.30 6.57 -11.23
C ILE A 293 -10.20 7.10 -10.31
N ILE A 294 -9.35 8.03 -10.78
CA ILE A 294 -8.41 8.78 -9.92
C ILE A 294 -9.17 9.67 -8.91
N SER A 295 -10.35 10.18 -9.27
CA SER A 295 -11.16 11.03 -8.38
C SER A 295 -12.00 10.25 -7.35
N SER A 296 -12.29 8.98 -7.62
CA SER A 296 -13.03 8.08 -6.72
C SER A 296 -12.14 7.16 -5.88
N ALA A 297 -10.82 7.28 -5.99
CA ALA A 297 -9.80 6.57 -5.23
C ALA A 297 -8.98 7.53 -4.34
#